data_AF-A0A8T5H9P6-F1
#
_entry.id   AF-A0A8T5H9P6-F1
#
_cell.length_a   1.000
_cell.length_b   1.000
_cell.length_c   1.000
_cell.angle_alpha   90.00
_cell.angle_beta   90.00
_cell.angle_gamma   90.00
#
_symmetry.space_group_name_H-M   'P 1'
#
loop_
_entity.id
_entity.type
_entity.pdbx_description
1 polymer ?
#
loop_
_entity_poly.entity_id
_entity_poly.type
_entity_poly.pdbx_seq_one_letter_code
_entity_poly.pdbx_strand_id
1 'polypeptide(L)' 'MEEQVKPSLKSKFKNFIVECKRVLAVTKKPTNMEFKAIVKVSGLGILVIGAIGFLIQLIHIFLIQP' A
#
# COMPACT_ATOMS: atom_id res chain seq x y z
N MET A 1 30.71 -32.08 17.15
CA MET A 1 31.28 -30.79 17.58
C MET A 1 30.39 -29.71 17.00
N GLU A 2 29.76 -28.92 17.87
CA GLU A 2 28.82 -27.87 17.51
C GLU A 2 29.52 -26.76 16.72
N GLU A 3 29.17 -26.64 15.44
CA GLU A 3 29.61 -25.50 14.65
C GLU A 3 28.69 -24.32 14.96
N GLN A 4 29.16 -23.50 15.90
CA GLN A 4 28.60 -22.23 16.34
C GLN A 4 28.30 -21.31 15.14
N VAL A 5 27.06 -21.37 14.62
CA VAL A 5 26.55 -20.36 13.68
C VAL A 5 26.33 -19.07 14.47
N LYS A 6 27.40 -18.27 14.56
CA LYS A 6 27.43 -16.89 15.05
C LYS A 6 26.15 -16.18 14.58
N PRO A 7 25.34 -15.55 15.45
CA PRO A 7 24.12 -14.86 15.05
C PRO A 7 24.48 -13.58 14.29
N SER A 8 24.94 -13.73 13.05
CA SER A 8 25.17 -12.62 12.14
C SER A 8 23.81 -12.13 11.65
N LEU A 9 23.61 -10.80 11.56
CA LEU A 9 22.37 -10.21 11.05
C LEU A 9 21.89 -10.84 9.73
N LYS A 10 22.82 -11.35 8.91
CA LYS A 10 22.53 -12.04 7.64
C LYS A 10 21.67 -13.29 7.82
N SER A 11 21.88 -14.11 8.87
CA SER A 11 21.05 -15.30 9.09
C SER A 11 19.64 -14.93 9.58
N LYS A 12 19.52 -13.90 10.43
CA LYS A 12 18.23 -13.38 10.87
C LYS A 12 17.40 -12.79 9.73
N PHE A 13 18.02 -11.99 8.85
CA PHE A 13 17.36 -11.44 7.67
C PHE A 13 16.92 -12.53 6.69
N LYS A 14 17.76 -13.55 6.46
CA LYS A 14 17.41 -14.67 5.59
C LYS A 14 16.19 -15.42 6.12
N ASN A 15 16.16 -15.68 7.42
CA ASN A 15 15.01 -16.33 8.06
C ASN A 15 13.76 -15.43 7.99
N PHE A 16 13.89 -14.12 8.21
CA PHE A 16 12.76 -13.18 8.12
C PHE A 16 12.14 -13.12 6.72
N ILE A 17 12.97 -13.11 5.66
CA ILE A 17 12.50 -13.18 4.27
C ILE A 17 11.73 -14.49 4.00
N VAL A 18 12.21 -15.61 4.54
CA VAL A 18 11.54 -16.92 4.40
C VAL A 18 10.18 -16.94 5.10
N GLU A 19 10.09 -16.40 6.31
CA GLU A 19 8.81 -16.28 7.03
C GLU A 19 7.84 -15.35 6.30
N CYS A 20 8.29 -14.17 5.83
CA CYS A 20 7.49 -13.26 5.02
C CYS A 20 6.94 -13.93 3.75
N LYS A 21 7.77 -14.73 3.07
CA LYS A 21 7.34 -15.48 1.88
C LYS A 21 6.25 -16.50 2.20
N ARG A 22 6.33 -17.16 3.37
CA ARG A 22 5.31 -18.10 3.83
C ARG A 22 3.98 -17.39 4.10
N VAL A 23 4.03 -16.22 4.75
CA VAL A 23 2.83 -15.39 4.99
C VAL A 23 2.18 -14.97 3.65
N LEU A 24 2.97 -14.46 2.71
CA LEU A 24 2.48 -14.08 1.38
C LEU A 24 1.87 -15.24 0.60
N ALA A 25 2.40 -16.47 0.77
CA ALA A 25 1.85 -17.67 0.15
C ALA A 25 0.51 -18.11 0.78
N VAL A 26 0.27 -17.81 2.06
CA VAL A 26 -1.00 -18.09 2.76
C VAL A 26 -2.06 -17.04 2.46
N THR A 27 -1.66 -15.79 2.15
CA THR A 27 -2.61 -14.74 1.78
C THR A 27 -3.31 -15.03 0.46
N LYS A 28 -4.63 -14.80 0.42
CA LYS A 28 -5.45 -14.95 -0.80
C LYS A 28 -5.05 -13.87 -1.82
N LYS A 29 -4.55 -14.30 -2.99
CA LYS A 29 -4.37 -13.38 -4.12
C LYS A 29 -5.76 -12.89 -4.59
N PRO A 30 -5.99 -11.57 -4.70
CA PRO A 30 -7.30 -11.05 -5.08
C PRO A 30 -7.67 -11.53 -6.48
N THR A 31 -8.95 -11.85 -6.64
CA THR A 31 -9.52 -12.16 -7.95
C THR A 31 -9.76 -10.88 -8.76
N ASN A 32 -9.81 -11.02 -10.09
CA ASN A 32 -10.03 -9.87 -10.99
C ASN A 32 -11.34 -9.12 -10.69
N MET A 33 -12.36 -9.78 -10.15
CA MET A 33 -13.63 -9.15 -9.77
C MET A 33 -13.47 -8.29 -8.51
N GLU A 34 -12.86 -8.83 -7.46
CA GLU A 34 -12.58 -8.10 -6.22
C GLU A 34 -11.69 -6.88 -6.48
N PHE A 35 -10.63 -7.06 -7.28
CA PHE A 35 -9.75 -5.97 -7.65
C PHE A 35 -10.50 -4.84 -8.37
N LYS A 36 -11.31 -5.17 -9.37
CA LYS A 36 -12.12 -4.17 -10.10
C LYS A 36 -13.13 -3.47 -9.19
N ALA A 37 -13.73 -4.17 -8.24
CA ALA A 37 -14.66 -3.58 -7.30
C ALA A 37 -13.96 -2.55 -6.39
N ILE A 38 -12.82 -2.93 -5.81
CA ILE A 38 -12.02 -2.05 -4.95
C ILE A 38 -11.55 -0.82 -5.74
N VAL A 39 -10.96 -1.02 -6.93
CA VAL A 39 -10.47 0.08 -7.76
C VAL A 39 -11.59 1.03 -8.16
N LYS A 40 -12.78 0.53 -8.50
CA LYS A 40 -13.93 1.39 -8.84
C LYS A 40 -14.34 2.25 -7.65
N VAL A 41 -14.49 1.65 -6.46
CA VAL A 41 -14.94 2.37 -5.26
C VAL A 41 -13.87 3.37 -4.79
N SER A 42 -12.60 2.96 -4.72
CA SER A 42 -11.48 3.83 -4.35
C SER A 42 -11.29 4.96 -5.36
N GLY A 43 -11.40 4.67 -6.66
CA GLY A 43 -11.32 5.68 -7.72
C GLY A 43 -12.42 6.73 -7.62
N LEU A 44 -13.65 6.31 -7.29
CA LEU A 44 -14.78 7.21 -7.05
C LEU A 44 -14.51 8.12 -5.83
N GLY A 45 -13.99 7.56 -4.74
CA GLY A 45 -13.62 8.33 -3.55
C GLY A 45 -12.53 9.38 -3.83
N ILE A 46 -11.48 8.99 -4.54
CA ILE A 46 -10.39 9.91 -4.93
C ILE A 46 -10.93 11.04 -5.80
N LEU A 47 -11.83 10.74 -6.75
CA LEU A 47 -12.40 11.73 -7.65
C LEU A 47 -13.28 12.74 -6.88
N VAL A 48 -14.09 12.27 -5.93
CA VAL A 48 -14.92 13.14 -5.08
C VAL A 48 -14.04 14.04 -4.20
N ILE A 49 -13.06 13.49 -3.50
CA ILE A 49 -12.18 14.25 -2.62
C ILE A 49 -11.33 15.24 -3.44
N GLY A 50 -10.81 14.79 -4.58
CA GLY A 50 -10.05 15.63 -5.52
C GLY A 50 -10.89 16.78 -6.07
N ALA A 51 -12.16 16.52 -6.43
CA ALA A 51 -13.07 17.56 -6.90
C ALA A 51 -13.37 18.59 -5.80
N ILE A 52 -13.61 18.15 -4.56
CA ILE A 52 -13.85 19.06 -3.43
C ILE A 52 -12.62 19.94 -3.18
N GLY A 53 -11.43 19.33 -3.10
CA GLY A 53 -10.17 20.09 -2.93
C GLY A 53 -9.91 21.05 -4.08
N PHE A 54 -10.20 20.63 -5.32
CA PHE A 54 -10.09 21.47 -6.51
C PHE A 54 -11.05 22.66 -6.47
N LEU A 55 -12.31 22.46 -6.07
CA LEU A 55 -13.28 23.55 -5.94
C LEU A 55 -12.86 24.56 -4.88
N ILE A 56 -12.36 24.09 -3.72
CA ILE A 56 -11.85 24.98 -2.68
C ILE A 56 -10.67 25.80 -3.21
N GLN A 57 -9.73 25.16 -3.90
CA GLN A 57 -8.57 25.84 -4.49
C GLN A 57 -8.99 26.85 -5.56
N LEU A 58 -9.98 26.54 -6.40
CA LEU A 58 -10.53 27.46 -7.39
C LEU A 58 -11.20 28.67 -6.74
N ILE A 59 -11.94 28.47 -5.65
CA ILE A 59 -12.56 29.60 -4.93
C ILE A 59 -11.48 30.44 -4.25
N HIS A 60 -10.47 29.83 -3.63
CA HIS A 60 -9.33 30.53 -3.04
C HIS A 60 -8.55 31.34 -4.08
N ILE A 61 -8.23 30.76 -5.23
CA ILE A 61 -7.49 31.48 -6.28
C ILE A 61 -8.32 32.66 -6.78
N PHE A 62 -9.63 32.48 -6.97
CA PHE A 62 -10.50 33.53 -7.50
C PHE A 62 -10.79 34.66 -6.51
N LEU A 63 -10.91 34.36 -5.21
CA LEU A 63 -11.33 35.34 -4.20
C LEU A 63 -10.16 36.01 -3.46
N ILE A 64 -9.00 35.33 -3.34
CA ILE A 64 -7.86 35.77 -2.53
C ILE A 64 -6.68 36.28 -3.36
N GLN A 65 -6.62 35.94 -4.65
CA GLN A 65 -5.60 36.38 -5.59
C GLN A 65 -6.30 37.03 -6.81
N PRO A 66 -6.69 38.32 -6.75
CA PRO A 66 -6.82 39.09 -7.98
C PRO A 66 -5.46 39.24 -8.67
#